data_AF-A0A1I0WPR8-F1
#
_entry.id   AF-A0A1I0WPR8-F1
#
_cell.length_a   1.000
_cell.length_b   1.000
_cell.length_c   1.000
_cell.angle_alpha   90.00
_cell.angle_beta   90.00
_cell.angle_gamma   90.00
#
_symmetry.space_group_name_H-M   'P 1'
#
loop_
_entity.id
_entity.type
_entity.pdbx_description
1 polymer ?
#
loop_
_entity_poly.entity_id
_entity_poly.type
_entity_poly.pdbx_seq_one_letter_code
_entity_poly.pdbx_strand_id
1 'polypeptide(L)'
;MKTAKENNTCIIYLEGEINAQNAPALQAEVEELLAANPGMEIAFDAKELNYISSAGLRLLLSVQKMMGKNKLTIRNVSSDVYDIFAMTKFTDLMQVEKALREIDVTGATVVGKGRSSTVYRIGAETIVKLYAAGVPLEKIKQEMALAKKAFVAGVPTAISYDLVTADGAYGVVFEMLDNADTVGRTITAHPEQFDEIMEKFTAVYKTLHSMDIEGLKGFTSLKDTWNKWAEGMEANGSFTQEETGLLKKLIAAIPDRSTMVHCDFHAGNVMYQQGEIVVIDMADIGFGHPIFDLAAGAFHARYSGSATRQQVHGMTQENMIRFWDKLLSLYFETEDAQKLAEVKALCDYFGLLRGALFPMKHMQIAPELKAFHVEETRKYLFPYMDKALAAASRLSEWFK
;
A
#
# COMPACT_ATOMS: atom_id res chain seq x y z
N MET A 1 -3.61 40.60 1.82
CA MET A 1 -3.52 39.12 1.92
C MET A 1 -2.66 38.52 0.80
N LYS A 2 -1.79 37.53 1.10
CA LYS A 2 -1.03 36.79 0.07
C LYS A 2 -1.87 35.62 -0.44
N THR A 3 -1.91 35.40 -1.75
CA THR A 3 -2.69 34.34 -2.38
C THR A 3 -1.93 33.64 -3.51
N ALA A 4 -2.32 32.40 -3.80
CA ALA A 4 -1.87 31.64 -4.96
C ALA A 4 -3.06 30.94 -5.64
N LYS A 5 -2.90 30.58 -6.91
CA LYS A 5 -3.87 29.76 -7.64
C LYS A 5 -3.19 28.45 -8.04
N GLU A 6 -3.76 27.33 -7.59
CA GLU A 6 -3.32 25.99 -7.95
C GLU A 6 -4.52 25.21 -8.47
N ASN A 7 -4.50 24.81 -9.75
CA ASN A 7 -5.62 24.15 -10.41
C ASN A 7 -6.93 24.95 -10.28
N ASN A 8 -7.96 24.37 -9.65
CA ASN A 8 -9.25 25.00 -9.39
C ASN A 8 -9.38 25.55 -7.95
N THR A 9 -8.27 25.68 -7.23
CA THR A 9 -8.24 26.10 -5.83
C THR A 9 -7.48 27.42 -5.67
N CYS A 10 -8.07 28.38 -4.96
CA CYS A 10 -7.37 29.56 -4.50
C CYS A 10 -6.84 29.33 -3.08
N ILE A 11 -5.53 29.47 -2.92
CA ILE A 11 -4.84 29.31 -1.64
C ILE A 11 -4.64 30.68 -1.03
N ILE A 12 -5.09 30.84 0.21
CA ILE A 12 -4.94 32.05 1.01
C ILE A 12 -3.95 31.77 2.14
N TYR A 13 -2.84 32.50 2.17
CA TYR A 13 -1.82 32.33 3.21
C TYR A 13 -2.20 33.16 4.44
N LEU A 14 -2.33 32.48 5.57
CA LEU A 14 -2.57 33.05 6.89
C LEU A 14 -1.22 33.19 7.60
N GLU A 15 -0.94 34.39 8.09
CA GLU A 15 0.36 34.74 8.69
C GLU A 15 0.13 35.47 10.03
N GLY A 16 1.00 35.23 11.01
CA GLY A 16 0.99 35.92 12.30
C GLY A 16 -0.18 35.50 13.20
N GLU A 17 -1.00 36.45 13.65
CA GLU A 17 -2.14 36.18 14.52
C GLU A 17 -3.43 36.69 13.88
N ILE A 18 -4.51 35.91 13.96
CA ILE A 18 -5.85 36.38 13.56
C ILE A 18 -6.67 36.62 14.82
N ASN A 19 -6.99 37.89 15.08
CA ASN A 19 -7.66 38.34 16.29
C ASN A 19 -8.80 39.32 15.99
N ALA A 20 -9.41 39.90 17.03
CA ALA A 20 -10.57 40.78 16.87
C ALA A 20 -10.27 42.07 16.10
N GLN A 21 -9.01 42.50 16.01
CA GLN A 21 -8.62 43.74 15.34
C GLN A 21 -8.50 43.55 13.82
N ASN A 22 -8.00 42.40 13.36
CA ASN A 22 -7.72 42.17 11.94
C ASN A 22 -8.72 41.22 11.24
N ALA A 23 -9.46 40.39 11.98
CA ALA A 23 -10.43 39.47 11.39
C ALA A 23 -11.48 40.15 10.49
N PRO A 24 -12.07 41.33 10.84
CA PRO A 24 -13.05 41.98 9.96
C PRO A 24 -12.49 42.38 8.60
N ALA A 25 -11.25 42.90 8.56
CA ALA A 25 -10.59 43.30 7.32
C ALA A 25 -10.26 42.07 6.47
N LEU A 26 -9.70 41.02 7.08
CA LEU A 26 -9.41 39.77 6.39
C LEU A 26 -10.69 39.12 5.83
N GLN A 27 -11.80 39.17 6.58
CA GLN A 27 -13.09 38.64 6.10
C GLN A 27 -13.54 39.36 4.83
N ALA A 28 -13.48 40.69 4.80
CA ALA A 28 -13.85 41.47 3.61
C ALA A 28 -12.95 41.12 2.40
N GLU A 29 -11.64 40.96 2.61
CA GLU A 29 -10.70 40.55 1.56
C GLU A 29 -11.03 39.14 1.00
N VAL A 30 -11.40 38.20 1.87
CA VAL A 30 -11.80 36.84 1.45
C VAL A 30 -13.14 36.85 0.71
N GLU A 31 -14.11 37.64 1.16
CA GLU A 31 -15.42 37.79 0.52
C GLU A 31 -15.31 38.39 -0.88
N GLU A 32 -14.49 39.43 -1.04
CA GLU A 32 -14.19 40.03 -2.34
C GLU A 32 -13.51 39.03 -3.28
N LEU A 33 -12.57 38.25 -2.76
CA LEU A 33 -11.88 37.22 -3.53
C LEU A 33 -12.83 36.11 -4.00
N LEU A 34 -13.73 35.66 -3.13
CA LEU A 34 -14.78 34.70 -3.46
C LEU A 34 -15.71 35.22 -4.55
N ALA A 35 -16.17 36.47 -4.41
CA ALA A 35 -17.04 37.11 -5.39
C ALA A 35 -16.36 37.26 -6.77
N ALA A 36 -15.06 37.56 -6.78
CA ALA A 36 -14.27 37.70 -8.01
C ALA A 36 -13.95 36.37 -8.69
N ASN A 37 -14.07 35.23 -8.00
CA ASN A 37 -13.70 33.91 -8.52
C ASN A 37 -14.82 32.87 -8.29
N PRO A 38 -15.99 33.06 -8.94
CA PRO A 38 -17.14 32.17 -8.74
C PRO A 38 -16.80 30.74 -9.16
N GLY A 39 -17.05 29.78 -8.25
CA GLY A 39 -16.85 28.35 -8.49
C GLY A 39 -15.44 27.82 -8.21
N MET A 40 -14.48 28.68 -7.82
CA MET A 40 -13.19 28.21 -7.32
C MET A 40 -13.33 27.65 -5.89
N GLU A 41 -12.56 26.60 -5.59
CA GLU A 41 -12.40 26.12 -4.21
C GLU A 41 -11.49 27.07 -3.42
N ILE A 42 -11.64 27.12 -2.10
CA ILE A 42 -10.75 27.87 -1.20
C ILE A 42 -10.05 26.91 -0.26
N ALA A 43 -8.73 27.12 -0.13
CA ALA A 43 -7.93 26.54 0.94
C ALA A 43 -7.17 27.66 1.68
N PHE A 44 -7.06 27.53 2.99
CA PHE A 44 -6.16 28.33 3.80
C PHE A 44 -4.87 27.57 4.05
N ASP A 45 -3.73 28.22 3.87
CA ASP A 45 -2.44 27.73 4.32
C ASP A 45 -2.09 28.47 5.63
N ALA A 46 -1.95 27.71 6.70
CA ALA A 46 -1.71 28.22 8.05
C ALA A 46 -0.26 28.00 8.51
N LYS A 47 0.68 27.74 7.58
CA LYS A 47 2.08 27.45 7.91
C LYS A 47 2.72 28.53 8.81
N GLU A 48 2.41 29.79 8.53
CA GLU A 48 2.95 30.96 9.26
C GLU A 48 1.93 31.54 10.25
N LEU A 49 0.82 30.85 10.50
CA LEU A 49 -0.20 31.26 11.47
C LEU A 49 0.17 30.75 12.86
N ASN A 50 0.40 31.69 13.78
CA ASN A 50 0.82 31.41 15.14
C ASN A 50 -0.37 31.31 16.11
N TYR A 51 -1.46 32.03 15.85
CA TYR A 51 -2.63 32.05 16.75
C TYR A 51 -3.92 32.46 16.03
N ILE A 52 -5.05 31.92 16.49
CA ILE A 52 -6.39 32.31 16.03
C ILE A 52 -7.35 32.47 17.20
N SER A 53 -7.96 33.65 17.31
CA SER A 53 -8.97 33.92 18.34
C SER A 53 -10.39 33.54 17.88
N SER A 54 -11.38 33.63 18.78
CA SER A 54 -12.80 33.43 18.45
C SER A 54 -13.32 34.34 17.32
N ALA A 55 -12.67 35.49 17.07
CA ALA A 55 -13.00 36.34 15.91
C ALA A 55 -12.56 35.68 14.60
N GLY A 56 -11.34 35.14 14.54
CA GLY A 56 -10.85 34.40 13.37
C GLY A 56 -11.62 33.11 13.13
N LEU A 57 -11.99 32.37 14.18
CA LEU A 57 -12.84 31.18 14.06
C LEU A 57 -14.21 31.51 13.43
N ARG A 58 -14.81 32.64 13.81
CA ARG A 58 -16.08 33.11 13.20
C ARG A 58 -15.91 33.49 11.74
N LEU A 59 -14.78 34.08 11.36
CA LEU A 59 -14.44 34.32 9.95
C LEU A 59 -14.43 33.00 9.17
N LEU A 60 -13.73 31.97 9.66
CA LEU A 60 -13.66 30.67 8.98
C LEU A 60 -15.04 30.01 8.85
N LEU A 61 -15.91 30.14 9.86
CA LEU A 61 -17.31 29.69 9.76
C LEU A 61 -18.10 30.47 8.71
N SER A 62 -17.89 31.77 8.59
CA SER A 62 -18.51 32.60 7.55
C SER A 62 -18.13 32.10 6.16
N VAL A 63 -16.82 31.86 5.95
CA VAL A 63 -16.28 31.32 4.70
C VAL A 63 -16.85 29.92 4.40
N GLN A 64 -16.87 29.02 5.39
CA GLN A 64 -17.48 27.70 5.25
C GLN A 64 -18.96 27.77 4.85
N LYS A 65 -19.73 28.71 5.40
CA LYS A 65 -21.15 28.91 5.01
C LYS A 65 -21.28 29.37 3.57
N MET A 66 -20.40 30.26 3.10
CA MET A 66 -20.39 30.72 1.72
C MET A 66 -20.01 29.61 0.73
N MET A 67 -19.12 28.69 1.14
CA MET A 67 -18.75 27.51 0.35
C MET A 67 -19.85 26.43 0.31
N GLY A 68 -20.90 26.56 1.13
CA GLY A 68 -22.03 25.63 1.16
C GLY A 68 -21.62 24.22 1.61
N LYS A 69 -21.79 23.23 0.72
CA LYS A 69 -21.52 21.81 1.02
C LYS A 69 -20.04 21.44 0.97
N ASN A 70 -19.19 22.26 0.35
CA ASN A 70 -17.77 21.96 0.22
C ASN A 70 -17.08 22.26 1.55
N LYS A 71 -16.34 21.28 2.10
CA LYS A 71 -15.55 21.52 3.31
C LYS A 71 -14.39 22.44 2.99
N LEU A 72 -14.29 23.54 3.74
CA LEU A 72 -13.13 24.41 3.75
C LEU A 72 -11.91 23.59 4.17
N THR A 73 -10.81 23.77 3.45
CA THR A 73 -9.55 23.11 3.81
C THR A 73 -8.60 24.12 4.44
N ILE A 74 -8.02 23.77 5.59
CA ILE A 74 -6.98 24.53 6.27
C ILE A 74 -5.77 23.61 6.43
N ARG A 75 -4.65 23.94 5.78
CA ARG A 75 -3.45 23.08 5.71
C ARG A 75 -2.30 23.69 6.47
N ASN A 76 -1.28 22.88 6.73
CA ASN A 76 -0.03 23.30 7.39
C ASN A 76 -0.26 23.95 8.76
N VAL A 77 -1.27 23.47 9.50
CA VAL A 77 -1.62 24.04 10.80
C VAL A 77 -0.64 23.58 11.87
N SER A 78 -0.02 24.52 12.59
CA SER A 78 0.84 24.19 13.75
C SER A 78 0.07 23.41 14.83
N SER A 79 0.79 22.66 15.68
CA SER A 79 0.14 21.90 16.76
C SER A 79 -0.72 22.79 17.67
N ASP A 80 -0.21 23.97 18.05
CA ASP A 80 -0.92 24.90 18.94
C ASP A 80 -2.23 25.42 18.32
N VAL A 81 -2.19 25.81 17.05
CA VAL A 81 -3.39 26.28 16.33
C VAL A 81 -4.35 25.12 16.06
N TYR A 82 -3.83 23.92 15.78
CA TYR A 82 -4.66 22.73 15.60
C TYR A 82 -5.42 22.39 16.88
N ASP A 83 -4.77 22.49 18.04
CA ASP A 83 -5.41 22.21 19.32
C ASP A 83 -6.55 23.20 19.61
N ILE A 84 -6.42 24.46 19.20
CA ILE A 84 -7.54 25.44 19.23
C ILE A 84 -8.71 24.95 18.36
N PHE A 85 -8.44 24.50 17.12
CA PHE A 85 -9.48 23.95 16.24
C PHE A 85 -10.13 22.69 16.82
N ALA A 86 -9.33 21.79 17.39
CA ALA A 86 -9.81 20.54 17.97
C ALA A 86 -10.67 20.79 19.22
N MET A 87 -10.22 21.64 20.14
CA MET A 87 -10.97 22.02 21.35
C MET A 87 -12.31 22.67 21.02
N THR A 88 -12.37 23.43 19.91
CA THR A 88 -13.59 24.10 19.45
C THR A 88 -14.42 23.24 18.48
N LYS A 89 -14.01 21.99 18.20
CA LYS A 89 -14.66 21.04 17.27
C LYS A 89 -14.72 21.51 15.82
N PHE A 90 -13.84 22.43 15.43
CA PHE A 90 -13.73 22.88 14.04
C PHE A 90 -13.24 21.76 13.13
N THR A 91 -12.45 20.82 13.65
CA THR A 91 -12.02 19.61 12.93
C THR A 91 -13.18 18.74 12.43
N ASP A 92 -14.37 18.86 13.02
CA ASP A 92 -15.57 18.14 12.57
C ASP A 92 -16.26 18.86 11.39
N LEU A 93 -16.17 20.19 11.38
CA LEU A 93 -16.86 21.09 10.45
C LEU A 93 -16.08 21.31 9.14
N MET A 94 -14.76 21.33 9.22
CA MET A 94 -13.85 21.65 8.11
C MET A 94 -12.67 20.67 8.07
N GLN A 95 -11.97 20.62 6.93
CA GLN A 95 -10.80 19.77 6.78
C GLN A 95 -9.57 20.52 7.30
N VAL A 96 -9.13 20.16 8.52
CA VAL A 96 -7.96 20.76 9.16
C VAL A 96 -6.80 19.76 9.11
N GLU A 97 -5.70 20.15 8.47
CA GLU A 97 -4.51 19.31 8.30
C GLU A 97 -3.33 19.90 9.07
N LYS A 98 -2.79 19.13 10.02
CA LYS A 98 -1.57 19.52 10.76
C LYS A 98 -0.40 19.68 9.79
N ALA A 99 0.48 20.63 10.10
CA ALA A 99 1.81 20.69 9.52
C ALA A 99 2.53 19.37 9.82
N LEU A 100 3.21 18.83 8.81
CA LEU A 100 4.05 17.66 9.00
C LEU A 100 5.28 18.07 9.78
N ARG A 101 5.65 17.22 10.74
CA ARG A 101 6.89 17.40 11.49
C ARG A 101 8.07 17.15 10.55
N GLU A 102 8.99 18.09 10.51
CA GLU A 102 10.27 17.92 9.83
C GLU A 102 11.25 17.18 10.75
N ILE A 103 11.96 16.19 10.21
CA ILE A 103 12.97 15.42 10.92
C ILE A 103 14.29 15.46 10.16
N ASP A 104 15.40 15.36 10.90
CA ASP A 104 16.72 15.19 10.33
C ASP A 104 17.11 13.71 10.40
N VAL A 105 17.50 13.14 9.25
CA VAL A 105 17.99 11.77 9.13
C VAL A 105 19.49 11.70 8.83
N THR A 106 20.18 12.85 8.87
CA THR A 106 21.63 12.93 8.67
C THR A 106 22.36 12.10 9.72
N GLY A 107 23.16 11.14 9.26
CA GLY A 107 23.90 10.23 10.15
C GLY A 107 23.05 9.12 10.79
N ALA A 108 21.75 9.04 10.50
CA ALA A 108 20.90 7.96 10.98
C ALA A 108 21.32 6.60 10.38
N THR A 109 21.20 5.54 11.18
CA THR A 109 21.52 4.18 10.72
C THR A 109 20.45 3.68 9.75
N VAL A 110 20.87 3.22 8.57
CA VAL A 110 19.97 2.56 7.62
C VAL A 110 19.68 1.14 8.11
N VAL A 111 18.40 0.84 8.36
CA VAL A 111 17.95 -0.50 8.78
C VAL A 111 17.46 -1.33 7.60
N GLY A 112 17.04 -0.67 6.52
CA GLY A 112 16.55 -1.35 5.31
C GLY A 112 16.51 -0.42 4.12
N LYS A 113 16.57 -0.99 2.92
CA LYS A 113 16.46 -0.26 1.66
C LYS A 113 15.55 -1.01 0.71
N GLY A 114 14.42 -0.39 0.37
CA GLY A 114 13.47 -0.89 -0.61
C GLY A 114 13.72 -0.28 -1.99
N ARG A 115 12.81 -0.57 -2.94
CA ARG A 115 12.88 -0.01 -4.30
C ARG A 115 12.62 1.50 -4.34
N SER A 116 11.68 1.98 -3.52
CA SER A 116 11.20 3.37 -3.53
C SER A 116 11.26 4.03 -2.15
N SER A 117 11.98 3.44 -1.20
CA SER A 117 12.16 4.00 0.14
C SER A 117 13.45 3.51 0.78
N THR A 118 13.97 4.30 1.72
CA THR A 118 15.04 3.92 2.63
C THR A 118 14.51 4.03 4.06
N VAL A 119 14.80 3.03 4.89
CA VAL A 119 14.34 2.96 6.26
C VAL A 119 15.49 3.32 7.19
N TYR A 120 15.29 4.34 8.02
CA TYR A 120 16.29 4.86 8.96
C TYR A 120 15.83 4.64 10.40
N ARG A 121 16.75 4.28 11.29
CA ARG A 121 16.51 4.31 12.74
C ARG A 121 16.59 5.75 13.22
N ILE A 122 15.53 6.24 13.86
CA ILE A 122 15.43 7.61 14.38
C ILE A 122 15.23 7.69 15.89
N GLY A 123 15.07 6.54 16.55
CA GLY A 123 14.99 6.42 18.00
C GLY A 123 15.25 4.99 18.48
N ALA A 124 15.14 4.78 19.79
CA ALA A 124 15.23 3.43 20.37
C ALA A 124 14.09 2.54 19.84
N GLU A 125 12.87 3.06 19.84
CA GLU A 125 11.63 2.35 19.51
C GLU A 125 11.01 2.78 18.17
N THR A 126 11.71 3.59 17.37
CA THR A 126 11.16 4.20 16.15
C THR A 126 12.10 4.17 14.96
N ILE A 127 11.50 3.92 13.80
CA ILE A 127 12.12 4.01 12.48
C ILE A 127 11.30 4.93 11.58
N VAL A 128 11.91 5.46 10.52
CA VAL A 128 11.19 6.16 9.45
C VAL A 128 11.43 5.47 8.12
N LYS A 129 10.35 5.10 7.42
CA LYS A 129 10.38 4.72 5.99
C LYS A 129 10.31 6.01 5.19
N LEU A 130 11.46 6.51 4.74
CA LEU A 130 11.57 7.71 3.92
C LEU A 130 11.39 7.34 2.45
N TYR A 131 10.37 7.88 1.80
CA TYR A 131 10.07 7.59 0.41
C TYR A 131 10.99 8.37 -0.53
N ALA A 132 11.21 7.85 -1.74
CA ALA A 132 11.90 8.59 -2.78
C ALA A 132 11.16 9.90 -3.11
N ALA A 133 11.93 10.93 -3.49
CA ALA A 133 11.36 12.22 -3.87
C ALA A 133 10.31 12.07 -4.98
N GLY A 134 9.19 12.77 -4.83
CA GLY A 134 8.09 12.78 -5.81
C GLY A 134 7.04 11.68 -5.62
N VAL A 135 7.17 10.78 -4.63
CA VAL A 135 6.06 9.87 -4.27
C VAL A 135 4.86 10.71 -3.75
N PRO A 136 3.66 10.57 -4.35
CA PRO A 136 2.51 11.38 -3.96
C PRO A 136 2.07 11.12 -2.51
N LEU A 137 1.88 12.20 -1.76
CA LEU A 137 1.41 12.19 -0.36
C LEU A 137 0.13 11.36 -0.18
N GLU A 138 -0.84 11.52 -1.08
CA GLU A 138 -2.12 10.81 -0.99
C GLU A 138 -1.96 9.29 -1.12
N LYS A 139 -0.97 8.80 -1.87
CA LYS A 139 -0.66 7.37 -1.94
C LYS A 139 -0.13 6.85 -0.60
N ILE A 140 0.73 7.63 0.06
CA ILE A 140 1.29 7.29 1.38
C ILE A 140 0.19 7.28 2.44
N LYS A 141 -0.67 8.31 2.45
CA LYS A 141 -1.84 8.36 3.35
C LYS A 141 -2.79 7.17 3.12
N GLN A 142 -3.00 6.78 1.86
CA GLN A 142 -3.80 5.60 1.53
C GLN A 142 -3.17 4.31 2.07
N GLU A 143 -1.87 4.09 1.88
CA GLU A 143 -1.11 2.95 2.45
C GLU A 143 -1.28 2.88 3.97
N MET A 144 -1.06 3.99 4.68
CA MET A 144 -1.26 4.06 6.13
C MET A 144 -2.70 3.76 6.56
N ALA A 145 -3.68 4.29 5.83
CA ALA A 145 -5.09 4.08 6.14
C ALA A 145 -5.52 2.61 5.94
N LEU A 146 -4.99 1.94 4.92
CA LEU A 146 -5.26 0.51 4.68
C LEU A 146 -4.55 -0.38 5.70
N ALA A 147 -3.29 -0.10 6.01
CA ALA A 147 -2.55 -0.79 7.07
C ALA A 147 -3.29 -0.71 8.42
N LYS A 148 -3.75 0.49 8.81
CA LYS A 148 -4.52 0.68 10.04
C LYS A 148 -5.84 -0.11 10.05
N LYS A 149 -6.55 -0.16 8.92
CA LYS A 149 -7.79 -0.96 8.81
C LYS A 149 -7.51 -2.45 8.93
N ALA A 150 -6.44 -2.94 8.29
CA ALA A 150 -6.01 -4.33 8.40
C ALA A 150 -5.63 -4.69 9.85
N PHE A 151 -4.89 -3.81 10.52
CA PHE A 151 -4.55 -3.95 11.93
C PHE A 151 -5.79 -4.06 12.83
N VAL A 152 -6.76 -3.14 12.68
CA VAL A 152 -8.02 -3.17 13.44
C VAL A 152 -8.85 -4.43 13.14
N ALA A 153 -8.75 -4.97 11.92
CA ALA A 153 -9.40 -6.21 11.54
C ALA A 153 -8.68 -7.48 12.08
N GLY A 154 -7.50 -7.33 12.69
CA GLY A 154 -6.77 -8.42 13.35
C GLY A 154 -5.54 -8.91 12.58
N VAL A 155 -5.10 -8.23 11.53
CA VAL A 155 -3.84 -8.55 10.85
C VAL A 155 -2.67 -8.02 11.69
N PRO A 156 -1.66 -8.84 12.04
CA PRO A 156 -0.52 -8.39 12.82
C PRO A 156 0.44 -7.58 11.94
N THR A 157 0.12 -6.32 11.66
CA THR A 157 0.96 -5.42 10.85
C THR A 157 1.83 -4.53 11.72
N ALA A 158 3.02 -4.14 11.25
CA ALA A 158 3.80 -3.10 11.91
C ALA A 158 3.00 -1.79 12.02
N ILE A 159 3.04 -1.17 13.20
CA ILE A 159 2.27 0.03 13.52
C ILE A 159 2.98 1.26 12.96
N SER A 160 2.26 2.00 12.12
CA SER A 160 2.65 3.36 11.68
C SER A 160 2.10 4.41 12.64
N TYR A 161 2.92 5.37 13.06
CA TYR A 161 2.56 6.45 13.98
C TYR A 161 2.12 7.72 13.24
N ASP A 162 3.07 8.48 12.71
CA ASP A 162 2.84 9.77 12.07
C ASP A 162 3.57 9.91 10.74
N LEU A 163 3.13 10.88 9.95
CA LEU A 163 3.76 11.28 8.70
C LEU A 163 4.68 12.48 8.97
N VAL A 164 5.88 12.42 8.41
CA VAL A 164 6.95 13.40 8.57
C VAL A 164 7.50 13.84 7.23
N THR A 165 8.30 14.89 7.23
CA THR A 165 9.15 15.28 6.10
C THR A 165 10.61 15.21 6.47
N ALA A 166 11.48 14.81 5.54
CA ALA A 166 12.92 14.92 5.65
C ALA A 166 13.48 15.25 4.26
N ASP A 167 14.34 16.28 4.16
CA ASP A 167 14.98 16.70 2.91
C ASP A 167 14.01 16.89 1.72
N GLY A 168 12.82 17.44 1.99
CA GLY A 168 11.78 17.66 0.99
C GLY A 168 11.06 16.39 0.50
N ALA A 169 11.32 15.23 1.10
CA ALA A 169 10.60 13.99 0.87
C ALA A 169 9.67 13.65 2.05
N TYR A 170 8.64 12.84 1.78
CA TYR A 170 7.73 12.35 2.81
C TYR A 170 8.27 11.05 3.43
N GLY A 171 8.04 10.89 4.72
CA GLY A 171 8.35 9.67 5.46
C GLY A 171 7.22 9.27 6.39
N VAL A 172 7.10 7.99 6.68
CA VAL A 172 6.18 7.47 7.70
C VAL A 172 6.99 6.88 8.83
N VAL A 173 6.69 7.30 10.05
CA VAL A 173 7.31 6.75 11.27
C VAL A 173 6.58 5.47 11.65
N PHE A 174 7.36 4.43 11.95
CA PHE A 174 6.87 3.14 12.44
C PHE A 174 7.51 2.81 13.78
N GLU A 175 6.89 1.87 14.48
CA GLU A 175 7.57 1.15 15.56
C GLU A 175 8.84 0.44 15.07
N MET A 176 9.85 0.38 15.93
CA MET A 176 11.02 -0.47 15.72
C MET A 176 10.69 -1.88 16.21
N LEU A 177 10.77 -2.84 15.30
CA LEU A 177 10.70 -4.26 15.65
C LEU A 177 12.08 -4.72 16.14
N ASP A 178 12.34 -4.54 17.44
CA ASP A 178 13.61 -4.94 18.05
C ASP A 178 13.82 -6.46 17.96
N ASN A 179 15.06 -6.86 17.67
CA ASN A 179 15.47 -8.26 17.50
C ASN A 179 14.61 -9.05 16.47
N ALA A 180 14.15 -8.37 15.43
CA ALA A 180 13.44 -8.99 14.32
C ALA A 180 14.29 -9.02 13.05
N ASP A 181 14.08 -10.04 12.22
CA ASP A 181 14.54 -10.07 10.83
C ASP A 181 13.41 -10.63 9.95
N THR A 182 13.57 -10.58 8.63
CA THR A 182 12.59 -11.17 7.73
C THR A 182 12.53 -12.68 7.94
N VAL A 183 11.35 -13.27 7.72
CA VAL A 183 11.13 -14.72 7.82
C VAL A 183 12.14 -15.47 6.95
N GLY A 184 12.38 -15.01 5.73
CA GLY A 184 13.27 -15.68 4.79
C GLY A 184 14.73 -15.71 5.24
N ARG A 185 15.23 -14.61 5.83
CA ARG A 185 16.57 -14.59 6.43
C ARG A 185 16.63 -15.44 7.69
N THR A 186 15.60 -15.36 8.53
CA THR A 186 15.53 -16.12 9.78
C THR A 186 15.59 -17.63 9.53
N ILE A 187 14.74 -18.16 8.65
CA ILE A 187 14.74 -19.60 8.34
C ILE A 187 16.02 -20.08 7.62
N THR A 188 16.72 -19.15 6.95
CA THR A 188 18.01 -19.45 6.32
C THR A 188 19.15 -19.48 7.35
N ALA A 189 19.11 -18.59 8.34
CA ALA A 189 20.10 -18.54 9.42
C ALA A 189 19.86 -19.59 10.50
N HIS A 190 18.60 -19.95 10.75
CA HIS A 190 18.13 -20.84 11.81
C HIS A 190 17.23 -21.96 11.25
N PRO A 191 17.80 -22.89 10.47
CA PRO A 191 17.04 -23.95 9.81
C PRO A 191 16.30 -24.89 10.78
N GLU A 192 16.73 -24.96 12.04
CA GLU A 192 16.07 -25.68 13.13
C GLU A 192 14.72 -25.06 13.51
N GLN A 193 14.51 -23.77 13.26
CA GLN A 193 13.25 -23.05 13.52
C GLN A 193 12.29 -23.09 12.32
N PHE A 194 12.68 -23.73 11.22
CA PHE A 194 11.94 -23.69 9.95
C PHE A 194 10.48 -24.11 10.10
N ASP A 195 10.20 -25.26 10.72
CA ASP A 195 8.83 -25.78 10.80
C ASP A 195 7.94 -24.90 11.68
N GLU A 196 8.43 -24.44 12.83
CA GLU A 196 7.71 -23.52 13.72
C GLU A 196 7.38 -22.19 13.03
N ILE A 197 8.35 -21.60 12.34
CA ILE A 197 8.15 -20.33 11.64
C ILE A 197 7.17 -20.52 10.48
N MET A 198 7.24 -21.64 9.76
CA MET A 198 6.30 -21.93 8.66
C MET A 198 4.87 -22.12 9.14
N GLU A 199 4.66 -22.75 10.29
CA GLU A 199 3.33 -22.87 10.92
C GLU A 199 2.75 -21.48 11.23
N LYS A 200 3.53 -20.62 11.88
CA LYS A 200 3.11 -19.26 12.24
C LYS A 200 2.87 -18.37 11.00
N PHE A 201 3.78 -18.43 10.03
CA PHE A 201 3.65 -17.71 8.76
C PHE A 201 2.37 -18.11 8.03
N THR A 202 2.12 -19.42 7.93
CA THR A 202 0.93 -19.94 7.24
C THR A 202 -0.35 -19.66 8.00
N ALA A 203 -0.32 -19.65 9.34
CA ALA A 203 -1.46 -19.28 10.17
C ALA A 203 -1.89 -17.83 9.88
N VAL A 204 -0.96 -16.87 9.87
CA VAL A 204 -1.27 -15.48 9.49
C VAL A 204 -1.80 -15.40 8.06
N TYR A 205 -1.16 -16.12 7.13
CA TYR A 205 -1.58 -16.15 5.72
C TYR A 205 -3.03 -16.64 5.54
N LYS A 206 -3.41 -17.71 6.23
CA LYS A 206 -4.79 -18.22 6.25
C LYS A 206 -5.75 -17.24 6.92
N THR A 207 -5.33 -16.57 8.00
CA THR A 207 -6.13 -15.54 8.66
C THR A 207 -6.52 -14.44 7.67
N LEU A 208 -5.57 -13.89 6.90
CA LEU A 208 -5.88 -12.91 5.85
C LEU A 208 -6.92 -13.47 4.86
N HIS A 209 -6.65 -14.66 4.31
CA HIS A 209 -7.50 -15.28 3.29
C HIS A 209 -8.89 -15.71 3.77
N SER A 210 -9.12 -15.75 5.09
CA SER A 210 -10.42 -16.06 5.71
C SER A 210 -11.18 -14.81 6.16
N MET A 211 -10.52 -13.65 6.18
CA MET A 211 -11.07 -12.41 6.70
C MET A 211 -11.97 -11.75 5.65
N ASP A 212 -13.28 -11.92 5.82
CA ASP A 212 -14.29 -11.21 5.02
C ASP A 212 -14.26 -9.71 5.35
N ILE A 213 -14.00 -8.89 4.35
CA ILE A 213 -13.94 -7.43 4.47
C ILE A 213 -15.05 -6.73 3.69
N GLU A 214 -16.14 -7.45 3.39
CA GLU A 214 -17.36 -6.83 2.87
C GLU A 214 -17.80 -5.64 3.74
N GLY A 215 -18.02 -4.49 3.11
CA GLY A 215 -18.38 -3.25 3.80
C GLY A 215 -17.20 -2.41 4.30
N LEU A 216 -15.97 -2.94 4.37
CA LEU A 216 -14.78 -2.11 4.64
C LEU A 216 -14.42 -1.30 3.40
N LYS A 217 -14.59 0.02 3.49
CA LYS A 217 -14.31 0.94 2.39
C LYS A 217 -12.82 1.14 2.16
N GLY A 218 -12.42 1.37 0.91
CA GLY A 218 -11.09 1.83 0.52
C GLY A 218 -10.13 0.74 0.05
N PHE A 219 -10.43 -0.54 0.33
CA PHE A 219 -9.73 -1.66 -0.30
C PHE A 219 -10.14 -1.79 -1.76
N THR A 220 -9.22 -2.22 -2.61
CA THR A 220 -9.45 -2.38 -4.05
C THR A 220 -9.67 -3.85 -4.40
N SER A 221 -10.54 -4.13 -5.38
CA SER A 221 -10.69 -5.47 -5.96
C SER A 221 -9.44 -5.84 -6.74
N LEU A 222 -8.81 -6.95 -6.38
CA LEU A 222 -7.62 -7.42 -7.10
C LEU A 222 -7.94 -7.98 -8.47
N LYS A 223 -9.14 -8.53 -8.65
CA LYS A 223 -9.62 -8.95 -9.96
C LYS A 223 -9.78 -7.75 -10.90
N ASP A 224 -10.32 -6.64 -10.40
CA ASP A 224 -10.44 -5.40 -11.19
C ASP A 224 -9.07 -4.80 -11.49
N THR A 225 -8.16 -4.85 -10.51
CA THR A 225 -6.77 -4.41 -10.68
C THR A 225 -6.06 -5.19 -11.78
N TRP A 226 -6.17 -6.53 -11.76
CA TRP A 226 -5.58 -7.39 -12.78
C TRP A 226 -6.24 -7.20 -14.15
N ASN A 227 -7.56 -6.99 -14.21
CA ASN A 227 -8.26 -6.66 -15.45
C ASN A 227 -7.77 -5.34 -16.06
N LYS A 228 -7.63 -4.30 -15.23
CA LYS A 228 -7.08 -3.01 -15.67
C LYS A 228 -5.64 -3.14 -16.17
N TRP A 229 -4.83 -3.95 -15.51
CA TRP A 229 -3.48 -4.25 -15.99
C TRP A 229 -3.52 -4.99 -17.33
N ALA A 230 -4.36 -6.01 -17.47
CA ALA A 230 -4.53 -6.73 -18.73
C ALA A 230 -4.92 -5.79 -19.89
N GLU A 231 -5.84 -4.86 -19.65
CA GLU A 231 -6.25 -3.85 -20.64
C GLU A 231 -5.11 -2.96 -21.13
N GLY A 232 -4.14 -2.66 -20.27
CA GLY A 232 -2.96 -1.88 -20.64
C GLY A 232 -1.87 -2.65 -21.39
N MET A 233 -1.98 -3.97 -21.51
CA MET A 233 -0.90 -4.81 -22.08
C MET A 233 -0.74 -4.66 -23.59
N GLU A 234 -1.84 -4.41 -24.30
CA GLU A 234 -1.78 -4.10 -25.73
C GLU A 234 -1.17 -2.73 -25.96
N ALA A 235 -1.67 -1.71 -25.26
CA ALA A 235 -1.21 -0.33 -25.37
C ALA A 235 0.27 -0.16 -24.99
N ASN A 236 0.77 -0.95 -24.04
CA ASN A 236 2.17 -0.92 -23.64
C ASN A 236 3.08 -1.79 -24.54
N GLY A 237 2.54 -2.47 -25.55
CA GLY A 237 3.26 -3.31 -26.51
C GLY A 237 3.79 -4.64 -25.97
N SER A 238 3.29 -5.13 -24.82
CA SER A 238 3.72 -6.43 -24.28
C SER A 238 3.06 -7.60 -25.00
N PHE A 239 1.76 -7.50 -25.26
CA PHE A 239 0.94 -8.57 -25.82
C PHE A 239 0.04 -8.06 -26.94
N THR A 240 -0.34 -8.94 -27.86
CA THR A 240 -1.35 -8.61 -28.89
C THR A 240 -2.76 -8.51 -28.28
N GLN A 241 -3.73 -8.04 -29.07
CA GLN A 241 -5.14 -8.03 -28.66
C GLN A 241 -5.65 -9.45 -28.33
N GLU A 242 -5.26 -10.44 -29.13
CA GLU A 242 -5.64 -11.85 -28.92
C GLU A 242 -5.05 -12.39 -27.62
N GLU A 243 -3.75 -12.19 -27.40
CA GLU A 243 -3.03 -12.60 -26.19
C GLU A 243 -3.60 -11.94 -24.94
N THR A 244 -3.89 -10.64 -25.01
CA THR A 244 -4.56 -9.88 -23.96
C THR A 244 -5.95 -10.45 -23.66
N GLY A 245 -6.69 -10.84 -24.70
CA GLY A 245 -7.97 -11.54 -24.56
C GLY A 245 -7.87 -12.85 -23.79
N LEU A 246 -6.79 -13.62 -23.98
CA LEU A 246 -6.55 -14.85 -23.20
C LEU A 246 -6.29 -14.55 -21.72
N LEU A 247 -5.49 -13.52 -21.41
CA LEU A 247 -5.26 -13.09 -20.02
C LEU A 247 -6.57 -12.69 -19.34
N LYS A 248 -7.40 -11.87 -20.01
CA LYS A 248 -8.71 -11.43 -19.49
C LYS A 248 -9.65 -12.62 -19.26
N LYS A 249 -9.66 -13.62 -20.15
CA LYS A 249 -10.44 -14.86 -19.98
C LYS A 249 -10.04 -15.61 -18.70
N LEU A 250 -8.74 -15.77 -18.46
CA LEU A 250 -8.26 -16.46 -17.26
C LEU A 250 -8.55 -15.67 -15.97
N ILE A 251 -8.41 -14.34 -16.00
CA ILE A 251 -8.78 -13.46 -14.88
C ILE A 251 -10.28 -13.56 -14.58
N ALA A 252 -11.12 -13.56 -15.61
CA ALA A 252 -12.58 -13.66 -15.46
C ALA A 252 -13.01 -14.99 -14.80
N ALA A 253 -12.26 -16.06 -15.02
CA ALA A 253 -12.52 -17.38 -14.44
C ALA A 253 -12.19 -17.48 -12.94
N ILE A 254 -11.47 -16.51 -12.35
CA ILE A 254 -11.21 -16.47 -10.91
C ILE A 254 -12.51 -16.12 -10.18
N PRO A 255 -12.99 -16.94 -9.21
CA PRO A 255 -14.21 -16.64 -8.47
C PRO A 255 -14.09 -15.34 -7.65
N ASP A 256 -15.18 -14.59 -7.55
CA ASP A 256 -15.22 -13.40 -6.72
C ASP A 256 -15.28 -13.78 -5.23
N ARG A 257 -14.52 -13.08 -4.39
CA ARG A 257 -14.57 -13.15 -2.93
C ARG A 257 -14.34 -11.78 -2.33
N SER A 258 -14.94 -11.53 -1.17
CA SER A 258 -14.73 -10.34 -0.35
C SER A 258 -13.60 -10.51 0.69
N THR A 259 -12.86 -11.62 0.63
CA THR A 259 -11.77 -11.92 1.56
C THR A 259 -10.53 -11.07 1.30
N MET A 260 -9.82 -10.72 2.36
CA MET A 260 -8.58 -9.94 2.28
C MET A 260 -7.46 -10.70 1.57
N VAL A 261 -6.70 -10.00 0.73
CA VAL A 261 -5.47 -10.47 0.09
C VAL A 261 -4.42 -9.36 0.14
N HIS A 262 -3.17 -9.71 0.43
CA HIS A 262 -2.06 -8.76 0.53
C HIS A 262 -1.47 -8.39 -0.83
N CYS A 263 -1.45 -9.34 -1.77
CA CYS A 263 -0.84 -9.28 -3.10
C CYS A 263 0.68 -9.13 -3.20
N ASP A 264 1.35 -9.16 -2.06
CA ASP A 264 2.82 -9.19 -1.94
C ASP A 264 3.27 -9.91 -0.66
N PHE A 265 2.47 -10.88 -0.19
CA PHE A 265 2.79 -11.66 1.01
C PHE A 265 3.88 -12.69 0.70
N HIS A 266 5.11 -12.42 1.14
CA HIS A 266 6.24 -13.34 1.01
C HIS A 266 7.20 -13.18 2.18
N ALA A 267 8.10 -14.15 2.36
CA ALA A 267 9.07 -14.21 3.46
C ALA A 267 10.03 -13.00 3.58
N GLY A 268 9.99 -12.05 2.65
CA GLY A 268 10.76 -10.80 2.68
C GLY A 268 9.95 -9.60 3.19
N ASN A 269 8.62 -9.68 3.12
CA ASN A 269 7.66 -8.68 3.62
C ASN A 269 6.96 -9.15 4.90
N VAL A 270 7.54 -10.16 5.57
CA VAL A 270 7.05 -10.68 6.83
C VAL A 270 8.23 -10.81 7.77
N MET A 271 8.12 -10.18 8.92
CA MET A 271 9.12 -10.15 9.98
C MET A 271 8.82 -11.24 11.00
N TYR A 272 9.86 -11.85 11.53
CA TYR A 272 9.78 -12.74 12.69
C TYR A 272 10.40 -12.04 13.90
N GLN A 273 9.62 -11.87 14.96
CA GLN A 273 10.05 -11.16 16.16
C GLN A 273 9.66 -11.97 17.39
N GLN A 274 10.64 -12.52 18.11
CA GLN A 274 10.44 -13.19 19.40
C GLN A 274 9.30 -14.25 19.41
N GLY A 275 9.13 -14.99 18.31
CA GLY A 275 8.07 -15.97 18.18
C GLY A 275 6.80 -15.47 17.50
N GLU A 276 6.70 -14.18 17.18
CA GLU A 276 5.54 -13.59 16.52
C GLU A 276 5.83 -13.24 15.05
N ILE A 277 4.77 -13.22 14.25
CA ILE A 277 4.80 -12.85 12.83
C ILE A 277 4.22 -11.45 12.68
N VAL A 278 5.00 -10.55 12.07
CA VAL A 278 4.57 -9.17 11.79
C VAL A 278 4.67 -8.90 10.30
N VAL A 279 3.54 -8.52 9.69
CA VAL A 279 3.44 -8.21 8.26
C VAL A 279 3.85 -6.76 8.01
N ILE A 280 4.65 -6.54 6.97
CA ILE A 280 5.08 -5.20 6.54
C ILE A 280 4.74 -4.99 5.07
N ASP A 281 4.83 -3.72 4.63
CA ASP A 281 4.56 -3.30 3.24
C ASP A 281 3.12 -3.56 2.76
N MET A 282 2.16 -2.93 3.43
CA MET A 282 0.73 -3.06 3.16
C MET A 282 0.23 -2.28 1.94
N ALA A 283 1.11 -1.85 1.03
CA ALA A 283 0.77 -0.93 -0.06
C ALA A 283 -0.17 -1.54 -1.12
N ASP A 284 -0.08 -2.86 -1.33
CA ASP A 284 -0.84 -3.59 -2.36
C ASP A 284 -2.07 -4.32 -1.80
N ILE A 285 -2.38 -4.16 -0.51
CA ILE A 285 -3.48 -4.87 0.15
C ILE A 285 -4.85 -4.52 -0.47
N GLY A 286 -5.68 -5.52 -0.66
CA GLY A 286 -7.05 -5.38 -1.15
C GLY A 286 -7.91 -6.59 -0.81
N PHE A 287 -8.89 -6.87 -1.67
CA PHE A 287 -9.75 -8.03 -1.52
C PHE A 287 -9.87 -8.84 -2.81
N GLY A 288 -10.15 -10.14 -2.66
CA GLY A 288 -10.33 -11.06 -3.76
C GLY A 288 -10.09 -12.51 -3.36
N HIS A 289 -10.02 -13.37 -4.36
CA HIS A 289 -9.73 -14.79 -4.17
C HIS A 289 -8.28 -15.00 -3.66
N PRO A 290 -8.04 -15.90 -2.69
CA PRO A 290 -6.70 -16.25 -2.17
C PRO A 290 -5.63 -16.62 -3.22
N ILE A 291 -6.06 -16.92 -4.45
CA ILE A 291 -5.16 -17.26 -5.55
C ILE A 291 -4.30 -16.08 -5.98
N PHE A 292 -4.72 -14.83 -5.74
CA PHE A 292 -3.92 -13.65 -6.06
C PHE A 292 -2.60 -13.61 -5.27
N ASP A 293 -2.64 -14.07 -4.03
CA ASP A 293 -1.49 -14.17 -3.15
C ASP A 293 -0.66 -15.43 -3.44
N LEU A 294 -1.30 -16.60 -3.60
CA LEU A 294 -0.60 -17.85 -3.94
C LEU A 294 0.07 -17.79 -5.33
N ALA A 295 -0.47 -17.03 -6.27
CA ALA A 295 0.17 -16.75 -7.55
C ALA A 295 1.54 -16.08 -7.36
N ALA A 296 1.70 -15.20 -6.37
CA ALA A 296 2.99 -14.60 -6.06
C ALA A 296 3.98 -15.65 -5.55
N GLY A 297 3.54 -16.51 -4.63
CA GLY A 297 4.36 -17.62 -4.13
C GLY A 297 4.82 -18.58 -5.23
N ALA A 298 3.91 -19.00 -6.12
CA ALA A 298 4.24 -19.84 -7.27
C ALA A 298 5.23 -19.17 -8.22
N PHE A 299 5.01 -17.89 -8.53
CA PHE A 299 5.94 -17.10 -9.34
C PHE A 299 7.34 -17.03 -8.70
N HIS A 300 7.44 -16.79 -7.39
CA HIS A 300 8.72 -16.75 -6.67
C HIS A 300 9.42 -18.12 -6.68
N ALA A 301 8.68 -19.20 -6.45
CA ALA A 301 9.23 -20.56 -6.47
C ALA A 301 9.76 -20.94 -7.86
N ARG A 302 9.00 -20.62 -8.92
CA ARG A 302 9.38 -20.88 -10.32
C ARG A 302 10.70 -20.21 -10.69
N TYR A 303 10.91 -18.98 -10.23
CA TYR A 303 12.11 -18.18 -10.55
C TYR A 303 13.12 -18.09 -9.40
N SER A 304 13.09 -19.09 -8.51
CA SER A 304 13.97 -19.19 -7.33
C SER A 304 15.47 -19.25 -7.67
N GLY A 305 15.82 -19.66 -8.89
CA GLY A 305 17.21 -19.61 -9.39
C GLY A 305 17.76 -18.19 -9.64
N SER A 306 16.91 -17.16 -9.63
CA SER A 306 17.36 -15.78 -9.84
C SER A 306 18.06 -15.21 -8.60
N ALA A 307 19.31 -14.76 -8.75
CA ALA A 307 20.08 -14.15 -7.67
C ALA A 307 19.36 -12.94 -7.02
N THR A 308 18.70 -12.11 -7.84
CA THR A 308 17.90 -10.98 -7.34
C THR A 308 16.75 -11.45 -6.45
N ARG A 309 16.10 -12.58 -6.79
CA ARG A 309 14.97 -13.10 -6.01
C ARG A 309 15.47 -13.68 -4.70
N GLN A 310 16.54 -14.46 -4.74
CA GLN A 310 17.21 -14.97 -3.53
C GLN A 310 17.59 -13.84 -2.58
N GLN A 311 18.13 -12.73 -3.11
CA GLN A 311 18.45 -11.54 -2.31
C GLN A 311 17.21 -10.87 -1.71
N VAL A 312 16.15 -10.66 -2.49
CA VAL A 312 14.89 -10.03 -2.03
C VAL A 312 14.23 -10.85 -0.93
N HIS A 313 14.24 -12.17 -1.06
CA HIS A 313 13.61 -13.06 -0.09
C HIS A 313 14.55 -13.47 1.05
N GLY A 314 15.85 -13.19 0.96
CA GLY A 314 16.83 -13.63 1.96
C GLY A 314 16.98 -15.15 2.04
N MET A 315 16.73 -15.87 0.95
CA MET A 315 16.70 -17.33 0.89
C MET A 315 17.56 -17.86 -0.26
N THR A 316 18.13 -19.04 -0.09
CA THR A 316 18.72 -19.82 -1.19
C THR A 316 17.62 -20.37 -2.11
N GLN A 317 17.97 -20.79 -3.32
CA GLN A 317 17.02 -21.46 -4.22
C GLN A 317 16.36 -22.69 -3.55
N GLU A 318 17.15 -23.52 -2.86
CA GLU A 318 16.66 -24.68 -2.12
C GLU A 318 15.64 -24.29 -1.05
N ASN A 319 15.95 -23.27 -0.25
CA ASN A 319 15.05 -22.76 0.79
C ASN A 319 13.77 -22.19 0.18
N MET A 320 13.82 -21.51 -0.97
CA MET A 320 12.62 -21.01 -1.64
C MET A 320 11.69 -22.15 -2.09
N ILE A 321 12.25 -23.24 -2.63
CA ILE A 321 11.47 -24.42 -3.02
C ILE A 321 10.89 -25.11 -1.78
N ARG A 322 11.71 -25.35 -0.75
CA ARG A 322 11.28 -25.95 0.52
C ARG A 322 10.18 -25.12 1.19
N PHE A 323 10.32 -23.80 1.19
CA PHE A 323 9.35 -22.84 1.72
C PHE A 323 8.01 -22.96 1.00
N TRP A 324 8.02 -22.93 -0.34
CA TRP A 324 6.80 -23.03 -1.13
C TRP A 324 6.08 -24.36 -0.92
N ASP A 325 6.84 -25.45 -0.87
CA ASP A 325 6.32 -26.80 -0.65
C ASP A 325 5.67 -26.93 0.74
N LYS A 326 6.34 -26.44 1.78
CA LYS A 326 5.81 -26.44 3.15
C LYS A 326 4.59 -25.51 3.26
N LEU A 327 4.61 -24.33 2.64
CA LEU A 327 3.49 -23.40 2.64
C LEU A 327 2.23 -24.06 2.06
N LEU A 328 2.34 -24.71 0.90
CA LEU A 328 1.19 -25.38 0.29
C LEU A 328 0.68 -26.55 1.14
N SER A 329 1.59 -27.33 1.73
CA SER A 329 1.21 -28.43 2.62
C SER A 329 0.43 -27.95 3.85
N LEU A 330 0.91 -26.89 4.51
CA LEU A 330 0.23 -26.30 5.66
C LEU A 330 -1.06 -25.57 5.29
N TYR A 331 -1.07 -24.87 4.14
CA TYR A 331 -2.22 -24.08 3.71
C TYR A 331 -3.42 -24.98 3.38
N PHE A 332 -3.17 -26.04 2.61
CA PHE A 332 -4.20 -27.01 2.18
C PHE A 332 -4.34 -28.22 3.10
N GLU A 333 -3.60 -28.25 4.22
CA GLU A 333 -3.66 -29.30 5.25
C GLU A 333 -3.51 -30.71 4.65
N THR A 334 -2.51 -30.89 3.78
CA THR A 334 -2.28 -32.15 3.07
C THR A 334 -0.80 -32.45 2.91
N GLU A 335 -0.43 -33.71 3.11
CA GLU A 335 0.89 -34.27 2.78
C GLU A 335 0.85 -35.22 1.57
N ASP A 336 -0.35 -35.43 1.00
CA ASP A 336 -0.53 -36.23 -0.20
C ASP A 336 0.21 -35.61 -1.39
N ALA A 337 1.22 -36.32 -1.90
CA ALA A 337 2.09 -35.84 -2.96
C ALA A 337 1.34 -35.56 -4.28
N GLN A 338 0.28 -36.32 -4.58
CA GLN A 338 -0.52 -36.10 -5.78
C GLN A 338 -1.35 -34.82 -5.64
N LYS A 339 -2.03 -34.62 -4.51
CA LYS A 339 -2.79 -33.38 -4.24
C LYS A 339 -1.88 -32.15 -4.26
N LEU A 340 -0.70 -32.24 -3.64
CA LEU A 340 0.26 -31.14 -3.66
C LEU A 340 0.76 -30.84 -5.07
N ALA A 341 1.01 -31.86 -5.90
CA ALA A 341 1.38 -31.66 -7.29
C ALA A 341 0.26 -30.97 -8.10
N GLU A 342 -1.00 -31.35 -7.88
CA GLU A 342 -2.16 -30.71 -8.52
C GLU A 342 -2.28 -29.23 -8.12
N VAL A 343 -2.18 -28.92 -6.83
CA VAL A 343 -2.24 -27.54 -6.32
C VAL A 343 -1.07 -26.70 -6.84
N LYS A 344 0.15 -27.25 -6.85
CA LYS A 344 1.33 -26.56 -7.40
C LYS A 344 1.11 -26.22 -8.88
N ALA A 345 0.63 -27.17 -9.68
CA ALA A 345 0.34 -26.93 -11.09
C ALA A 345 -0.75 -25.88 -11.29
N LEU A 346 -1.82 -25.92 -10.48
CA LEU A 346 -2.86 -24.89 -10.46
C LEU A 346 -2.25 -23.51 -10.17
N CYS A 347 -1.46 -23.39 -9.10
CA CYS A 347 -0.86 -22.11 -8.72
C CYS A 347 0.15 -21.58 -9.75
N ASP A 348 0.89 -22.46 -10.44
CA ASP A 348 1.87 -22.08 -11.48
C ASP A 348 1.22 -21.34 -12.65
N TYR A 349 0.01 -21.74 -13.08
CA TYR A 349 -0.73 -21.00 -14.11
C TYR A 349 -1.05 -19.56 -13.69
N PHE A 350 -1.47 -19.37 -12.44
CA PHE A 350 -1.74 -18.03 -11.91
C PHE A 350 -0.45 -17.25 -11.59
N GLY A 351 0.65 -17.94 -11.24
CA GLY A 351 1.97 -17.34 -11.12
C GLY A 351 2.50 -16.82 -12.45
N LEU A 352 2.30 -17.58 -13.54
CA LEU A 352 2.57 -17.12 -14.90
C LEU A 352 1.67 -15.96 -15.31
N LEU A 353 0.37 -15.99 -14.95
CA LEU A 353 -0.54 -14.86 -15.17
C LEU A 353 -0.08 -13.60 -14.42
N ARG A 354 0.32 -13.72 -13.14
CA ARG A 354 0.92 -12.61 -12.38
C ARG A 354 2.18 -12.10 -13.08
N GLY A 355 3.03 -13.02 -13.54
CA GLY A 355 4.23 -12.71 -14.31
C GLY A 355 3.90 -11.95 -15.60
N ALA A 356 2.85 -12.36 -16.31
CA ALA A 356 2.38 -11.69 -17.52
C ALA A 356 2.01 -10.24 -17.23
N LEU A 357 1.29 -9.97 -16.13
CA LEU A 357 0.82 -8.62 -15.76
C LEU A 357 1.88 -7.73 -15.09
N PHE A 358 3.05 -8.30 -14.73
CA PHE A 358 4.13 -7.62 -14.02
C PHE A 358 4.60 -6.29 -14.67
N PRO A 359 4.68 -6.16 -16.01
CA PRO A 359 5.02 -4.88 -16.66
C PRO A 359 4.07 -3.73 -16.33
N MET A 360 2.79 -4.01 -16.06
CA MET A 360 1.81 -2.98 -15.69
C MET A 360 1.82 -2.68 -14.19
N LYS A 361 2.15 -3.66 -13.35
CA LYS A 361 2.43 -3.42 -11.92
C LYS A 361 3.62 -2.46 -11.74
N HIS A 362 4.61 -2.53 -12.65
CA HIS A 362 5.83 -1.73 -12.57
C HIS A 362 6.13 -0.95 -13.86
N MET A 363 5.54 0.24 -14.01
CA MET A 363 5.67 1.06 -15.22
C MET A 363 7.11 1.43 -15.62
N GLN A 364 8.07 1.39 -14.69
CA GLN A 364 9.50 1.61 -14.94
C GLN A 364 10.32 0.31 -14.89
N ILE A 365 9.75 -0.77 -15.41
CA ILE A 365 10.45 -2.06 -15.52
C ILE A 365 11.55 -2.00 -16.58
N ALA A 366 12.70 -2.64 -16.31
CA ALA A 366 13.78 -2.75 -17.27
C ALA A 366 13.31 -3.51 -18.54
N PRO A 367 13.69 -3.08 -19.76
CA PRO A 367 13.25 -3.70 -21.02
C PRO A 367 13.51 -5.20 -21.08
N GLU A 368 14.66 -5.66 -20.58
CA GLU A 368 15.05 -7.07 -20.59
C GLU A 368 14.15 -7.89 -19.67
N LEU A 369 13.82 -7.35 -18.50
CA LEU A 369 12.91 -8.00 -17.57
C LEU A 369 11.48 -8.04 -18.11
N LYS A 370 11.03 -6.97 -18.78
CA LYS A 370 9.75 -6.97 -19.49
C LYS A 370 9.70 -8.05 -20.57
N ALA A 371 10.74 -8.14 -21.40
CA ALA A 371 10.84 -9.15 -22.46
C ALA A 371 10.78 -10.57 -21.88
N PHE A 372 11.52 -10.83 -20.81
CA PHE A 372 11.49 -12.10 -20.08
C PHE A 372 10.06 -12.51 -19.67
N HIS A 373 9.30 -11.61 -19.03
CA HIS A 373 7.93 -11.90 -18.62
C HIS A 373 7.00 -12.22 -19.80
N VAL A 374 7.15 -11.49 -20.90
CA VAL A 374 6.37 -11.71 -22.12
C VAL A 374 6.70 -13.06 -22.77
N GLU A 375 7.99 -13.39 -22.89
CA GLU A 375 8.47 -14.65 -23.46
C GLU A 375 8.05 -15.86 -22.64
N GLU A 376 8.19 -15.79 -21.31
CA GLU A 376 7.75 -16.85 -20.39
C GLU A 376 6.25 -17.11 -20.52
N THR A 377 5.45 -16.05 -20.63
CA THR A 377 4.00 -16.16 -20.79
C THR A 377 3.64 -16.85 -22.11
N ARG A 378 4.27 -16.45 -23.22
CA ARG A 378 4.07 -17.07 -24.54
C ARG A 378 4.51 -18.53 -24.58
N LYS A 379 5.53 -18.89 -23.81
CA LYS A 379 6.08 -20.25 -23.78
C LYS A 379 5.31 -21.20 -22.86
N TYR A 380 4.86 -20.71 -21.71
CA TYR A 380 4.37 -21.58 -20.63
C TYR A 380 2.93 -21.34 -20.20
N LEU A 381 2.31 -20.21 -20.55
CA LEU A 381 0.90 -19.96 -20.24
C LEU A 381 0.00 -20.15 -21.46
N PHE A 382 0.22 -19.39 -22.54
CA PHE A 382 -0.68 -19.40 -23.70
C PHE A 382 -0.86 -20.77 -24.37
N PRO A 383 0.18 -21.60 -24.56
CA PRO A 383 0.02 -22.94 -25.14
C PRO A 383 -0.79 -23.90 -24.25
N TYR A 384 -1.01 -23.55 -22.99
CA TYR A 384 -1.70 -24.36 -22.00
C TYR A 384 -2.96 -23.67 -21.46
N MET A 385 -3.51 -22.70 -22.19
CA MET A 385 -4.65 -21.90 -21.72
C MET A 385 -5.88 -22.75 -21.37
N ASP A 386 -6.17 -23.81 -22.13
CA ASP A 386 -7.29 -24.71 -21.82
C ASP A 386 -7.09 -25.41 -20.46
N LYS A 387 -5.85 -25.82 -20.14
CA LYS A 387 -5.52 -26.40 -18.84
C LYS A 387 -5.59 -25.37 -17.72
N ALA A 388 -5.13 -24.15 -17.98
CA ALA A 388 -5.24 -23.05 -17.02
C ALA A 388 -6.70 -22.70 -16.70
N LEU A 389 -7.58 -22.67 -17.70
CA LEU A 389 -9.02 -22.45 -17.52
C LEU A 389 -9.69 -23.62 -16.78
N ALA A 390 -9.31 -24.87 -17.09
CA ALA A 390 -9.76 -26.04 -16.34
C ALA A 390 -9.26 -26.04 -14.88
N ALA A 391 -8.07 -25.51 -14.61
CA ALA A 391 -7.59 -25.32 -13.24
C ALA A 391 -8.37 -24.22 -12.52
N ALA A 392 -8.72 -23.13 -13.22
CA ALA A 392 -9.51 -22.04 -12.66
C ALA A 392 -10.91 -22.49 -12.22
N SER A 393 -11.59 -23.37 -12.98
CA SER A 393 -12.90 -23.90 -12.61
C SER A 393 -12.86 -24.78 -11.35
N ARG A 394 -11.70 -25.32 -11.00
CA ARG A 394 -11.47 -26.12 -9.79
C ARG A 394 -11.06 -25.28 -8.58
N LEU A 395 -10.91 -23.96 -8.69
CA LEU A 395 -10.54 -23.11 -7.55
C LEU A 395 -11.49 -23.31 -6.35
N SER A 396 -12.80 -23.38 -6.60
CA SER A 396 -13.77 -23.60 -5.52
C SER A 396 -13.67 -24.97 -4.84
N GLU A 397 -12.98 -25.95 -5.43
CA GLU A 397 -12.74 -27.26 -4.80
C GLU A 397 -11.65 -27.17 -3.72
N TRP A 398 -10.62 -26.35 -3.99
CA TRP A 398 -9.41 -26.22 -3.17
C TRP A 398 -9.53 -25.15 -2.10
N PHE A 399 -10.28 -24.10 -2.38
CA PHE A 399 -10.50 -22.98 -1.48
C PHE A 399 -11.94 -23.07 -1.00
N LYS A 400 -12.16 -23.65 0.17
CA LYS A 400 -13.49 -23.68 0.78
C LYS A 400 -13.83 -22.38 1.50
#